data_AF-A0A8T0PHZ1-F1
#
_entry.id   AF-A0A8T0PHZ1-F1
#
_cell.length_a   1.000
_cell.length_b   1.000
_cell.length_c   1.000
_cell.angle_alpha   90.00
_cell.angle_beta   90.00
_cell.angle_gamma   90.00
#
_symmetry.space_group_name_H-M   'P 1'
#
loop_
_entity.id
_entity.type
_entity.pdbx_description
1 polymer ?
#
loop_
_entity_poly.entity_id
_entity_poly.type
_entity_poly.pdbx_seq_one_letter_code
_entity_poly.pdbx_strand_id
1 'polypeptide(L)'
;MLNLGLSTAQMLPDQATAPLDAACNDDPVAEEAPAGTTVEDLFATPTTAAILSKPQHPQRPRRTFDMTSVHRSARLAKKPALPAVQRAQRNLIRKLGLPADELRPIEELLQEFISMFTGPLPEQIVAAMTAIFDLDDEEADSVNEALLQYAGDAVEDLQGEVAAGLA
;
A
#
# COMPACT_ATOMS: atom_id res chain seq x y z
N MET A 1 21.26 41.69 -34.54
CA MET A 1 20.05 42.54 -34.38
C MET A 1 19.61 42.92 -35.78
N LEU A 2 18.57 42.25 -36.28
CA LEU A 2 18.13 42.34 -37.68
C LEU A 2 16.92 43.28 -37.78
N ASN A 3 16.99 44.19 -38.75
CA ASN A 3 15.99 45.19 -39.06
C ASN A 3 14.64 44.57 -39.45
N LEU A 4 13.57 45.14 -38.91
CA LEU A 4 12.18 44.88 -39.28
C LEU A 4 11.87 45.61 -40.60
N GLY A 5 11.74 44.82 -41.67
CA GLY A 5 11.30 45.26 -42.99
C GLY A 5 9.79 45.13 -43.14
N LEU A 6 9.18 46.29 -43.36
CA LEU A 6 7.83 46.60 -43.85
C LEU A 6 7.18 45.62 -44.85
N SER A 7 5.85 45.81 -44.98
CA SER A 7 5.08 45.84 -46.24
C SER A 7 4.61 44.49 -46.80
N THR A 8 3.45 44.34 -47.45
CA THR A 8 2.38 45.23 -47.93
C THR A 8 1.34 44.34 -48.64
N ALA A 9 0.09 44.82 -48.78
CA ALA A 9 -0.88 44.49 -49.85
C ALA A 9 -1.49 43.08 -49.88
N GLN A 10 -2.81 42.94 -49.70
CA GLN A 10 -3.91 43.18 -50.66
C GLN A 10 -4.21 41.98 -51.58
N MET A 11 -5.48 41.55 -51.48
CA MET A 11 -6.42 41.22 -52.57
C MET A 11 -6.12 40.03 -53.52
N LEU A 12 -6.88 38.94 -53.30
CA LEU A 12 -7.76 38.18 -54.24
C LEU A 12 -7.88 38.73 -55.70
N PRO A 13 -8.27 37.96 -56.76
CA PRO A 13 -9.07 36.70 -56.72
C PRO A 13 -8.90 35.65 -57.87
N ASP A 14 -9.60 34.51 -57.71
CA ASP A 14 -10.48 33.80 -58.68
C ASP A 14 -9.97 33.33 -60.08
N GLN A 15 -9.79 32.01 -60.28
CA GLN A 15 -10.72 31.14 -61.04
C GLN A 15 -10.10 29.82 -61.57
N ALA A 16 -10.87 28.75 -61.30
CA ALA A 16 -11.22 27.61 -62.15
C ALA A 16 -10.15 26.85 -62.94
N THR A 17 -10.09 25.52 -62.72
CA THR A 17 -10.57 24.48 -63.66
C THR A 17 -10.36 23.08 -63.03
N ALA A 18 -11.46 22.41 -62.67
CA ALA A 18 -11.50 20.97 -62.35
C ALA A 18 -11.40 20.13 -63.65
N PRO A 19 -11.11 18.81 -63.63
CA PRO A 19 -12.16 17.84 -63.28
C PRO A 19 -11.72 16.52 -62.59
N LEU A 20 -12.73 15.88 -61.96
CA LEU A 20 -13.00 14.44 -61.78
C LEU A 20 -11.93 13.59 -61.03
N ASP A 21 -12.26 12.82 -59.99
CA ASP A 21 -13.31 11.80 -59.96
C ASP A 21 -13.74 11.40 -58.54
N ALA A 22 -15.01 10.98 -58.44
CA ALA A 22 -15.59 10.02 -57.48
C ALA A 22 -15.58 10.39 -55.98
N ALA A 23 -16.63 10.23 -55.19
CA ALA A 23 -17.97 9.71 -55.39
C ALA A 23 -18.80 10.02 -54.12
N CYS A 24 -20.10 10.21 -54.34
CA CYS A 24 -21.24 9.93 -53.46
C CYS A 24 -21.30 10.56 -52.05
N ASN A 25 -22.21 11.52 -51.94
CA ASN A 25 -22.87 11.94 -50.71
C ASN A 25 -23.81 10.84 -50.19
N ASP A 26 -23.95 10.72 -48.87
CA ASP A 26 -25.23 10.48 -48.16
C ASP A 26 -25.07 10.91 -46.67
N ASP A 27 -25.64 12.07 -46.35
CA ASP A 27 -26.50 12.37 -45.19
C ASP A 27 -26.01 12.33 -43.71
N PRO A 28 -26.74 13.02 -42.78
CA PRO A 28 -26.12 13.90 -41.78
C PRO A 28 -26.00 13.32 -40.36
N VAL A 29 -25.00 13.88 -39.66
CA VAL A 29 -24.84 14.08 -38.21
C VAL A 29 -25.96 13.49 -37.34
N ALA A 30 -25.67 12.34 -36.72
CA ALA A 30 -26.19 11.99 -35.42
C ALA A 30 -25.02 12.02 -34.43
N GLU A 31 -25.11 12.92 -33.46
CA GLU A 31 -24.33 12.87 -32.22
C GLU A 31 -24.52 11.50 -31.55
N GLU A 32 -23.42 10.82 -31.20
CA GLU A 32 -23.47 9.88 -30.09
C GLU A 32 -22.27 10.08 -29.16
N ALA A 33 -22.61 10.39 -27.91
CA ALA A 33 -21.70 10.59 -26.79
C ALA A 33 -20.80 9.35 -26.56
N PRO A 34 -19.58 9.52 -25.98
CA PRO A 34 -18.85 8.38 -25.48
C PRO A 34 -19.62 7.81 -24.28
N ALA A 35 -20.35 6.72 -24.51
CA ALA A 35 -21.00 5.95 -23.46
C ALA A 35 -19.95 5.61 -22.39
N GLY A 36 -20.19 6.15 -21.18
CA GLY A 36 -19.35 5.91 -20.03
C GLY A 36 -19.27 4.41 -19.73
N THR A 37 -18.08 3.95 -19.36
CA THR A 37 -17.85 2.61 -18.82
C THR A 37 -18.79 2.40 -17.63
N THR A 38 -19.87 1.65 -17.83
CA THR A 38 -20.85 1.36 -16.78
C THR A 38 -20.24 0.44 -15.74
N VAL A 39 -20.71 0.49 -14.50
CA VAL A 39 -20.27 -0.40 -13.40
C VAL A 39 -20.40 -1.88 -13.76
N GLU A 40 -21.37 -2.25 -14.60
CA GLU A 40 -21.55 -3.62 -15.11
C GLU A 40 -20.34 -4.13 -15.92
N ASP A 41 -19.59 -3.23 -16.57
CA ASP A 41 -18.43 -3.55 -17.41
C ASP A 41 -17.20 -3.95 -16.57
N LEU A 42 -17.20 -3.59 -15.27
CA LEU A 42 -16.18 -4.00 -14.30
C LEU A 42 -16.34 -5.46 -13.85
N PHE A 43 -17.57 -5.98 -13.92
CA PHE A 43 -17.89 -7.37 -13.53
C PHE A 43 -18.03 -8.30 -14.73
N ALA A 44 -17.95 -7.77 -15.96
CA ALA A 44 -17.89 -8.56 -17.17
C ALA A 44 -16.63 -9.42 -17.17
N THR A 45 -16.75 -10.68 -17.63
CA THR A 45 -15.59 -11.57 -17.73
C THR A 45 -14.61 -10.98 -18.74
N PRO A 46 -13.38 -10.60 -18.33
CA PRO A 46 -12.45 -9.98 -19.26
C PRO A 46 -12.13 -10.99 -20.36
N THR A 47 -12.17 -10.54 -21.61
CA THR A 47 -11.79 -11.37 -22.76
C THR A 47 -10.39 -11.91 -22.52
N THR A 48 -10.25 -13.23 -22.48
CA THR A 48 -8.98 -13.90 -22.27
C THR A 48 -8.03 -13.47 -23.38
N ALA A 49 -6.95 -12.77 -23.03
CA ALA A 49 -5.94 -12.35 -24.00
C ALA A 49 -5.41 -13.60 -24.72
N ALA A 50 -5.52 -13.62 -26.05
CA ALA A 50 -4.92 -14.67 -26.87
C ALA A 50 -3.41 -14.70 -26.57
N ILE A 51 -2.94 -15.80 -25.97
CA ILE A 51 -1.54 -15.99 -25.62
C ILE A 51 -0.74 -16.02 -26.93
N LEU A 52 -0.08 -14.92 -27.27
CA LEU A 52 0.94 -14.92 -28.31
C LEU A 52 2.04 -15.90 -27.89
N SER A 53 2.20 -16.97 -28.65
CA SER A 53 3.23 -17.97 -28.41
C SER A 53 4.61 -17.30 -28.39
N LYS A 54 5.27 -17.33 -27.23
CA LYS A 54 6.61 -16.78 -27.05
C LYS A 54 7.55 -17.43 -28.07
N PRO A 55 8.40 -16.67 -28.79
CA PRO A 55 9.37 -17.25 -29.70
C PRO A 55 10.24 -18.26 -28.94
N GLN A 56 10.33 -19.48 -29.48
CA GLN A 56 11.20 -20.53 -28.95
C GLN A 56 12.65 -20.08 -29.06
N HIS A 57 13.22 -19.63 -27.95
CA HIS A 57 14.66 -19.36 -27.88
C HIS A 57 15.42 -20.68 -28.09
N PRO A 58 16.49 -20.69 -28.90
CA PRO A 58 17.34 -21.86 -29.01
C PRO A 58 17.87 -22.22 -27.62
N GLN A 59 17.60 -23.45 -27.19
CA GLN A 59 18.12 -24.00 -25.94
C GLN A 59 19.65 -24.09 -26.08
N ARG A 60 20.36 -23.16 -25.44
CA ARG A 60 21.82 -23.23 -25.39
C ARG A 60 22.22 -24.56 -24.74
N PRO A 61 23.21 -25.30 -25.28
CA PRO A 61 23.67 -26.54 -24.67
C PRO A 61 24.08 -26.28 -23.23
N ARG A 62 23.55 -27.09 -22.31
CA ARG A 62 23.88 -27.02 -20.89
C ARG A 62 25.35 -27.42 -20.71
N ARG A 63 26.22 -26.42 -20.51
CA ARG A 63 27.63 -26.64 -20.21
C ARG A 63 27.73 -27.26 -18.81
N THR A 64 28.17 -28.52 -18.74
CA THR A 64 28.54 -29.17 -17.48
C THR A 64 29.83 -28.51 -16.98
N PHE A 65 29.70 -27.64 -15.98
CA PHE A 65 30.88 -27.09 -15.31
C PHE A 65 31.34 -28.10 -14.25
N ASP A 66 32.63 -28.43 -14.27
CA ASP A 66 33.27 -29.15 -13.18
C ASP A 66 33.24 -28.29 -11.92
N MET A 67 32.40 -28.68 -10.96
CA MET A 67 32.12 -27.95 -9.74
C MET A 67 33.32 -27.91 -8.77
N THR A 68 34.32 -28.78 -8.96
CA THR A 68 35.48 -28.89 -8.06
C THR A 68 36.46 -27.71 -8.20
N SER A 69 36.42 -27.00 -9.33
CA SER A 69 37.31 -25.86 -9.63
C SER A 69 36.61 -24.50 -9.59
N VAL A 70 35.31 -24.45 -9.27
CA VAL A 70 34.52 -23.20 -9.27
C VAL A 70 34.83 -22.39 -8.02
N HIS A 71 35.91 -21.62 -8.10
CA HIS A 71 36.18 -20.54 -7.16
C HIS A 71 35.14 -19.43 -7.40
N ARG A 72 34.73 -18.74 -6.34
CA ARG A 72 33.89 -17.53 -6.48
C ARG A 72 34.56 -16.60 -7.49
N SER A 73 33.83 -16.16 -8.51
CA SER A 73 34.39 -15.22 -9.50
C SER A 73 35.01 -14.02 -8.80
N ALA A 74 36.05 -13.42 -9.39
CA ALA A 74 36.76 -12.29 -8.79
C ALA A 74 35.81 -11.14 -8.36
N ARG A 75 34.69 -10.97 -9.08
CA ARG A 75 33.63 -10.01 -8.74
C ARG A 75 32.89 -10.37 -7.45
N LEU A 76 32.61 -11.65 -7.21
CA LEU A 76 31.93 -12.14 -6.01
C LEU A 76 32.87 -12.28 -4.81
N ALA A 77 34.14 -12.61 -5.04
CA ALA A 77 35.16 -12.66 -4.00
C ALA A 77 35.43 -11.28 -3.38
N LYS A 78 35.35 -10.22 -4.18
CA LYS A 78 35.53 -8.82 -3.73
C LYS A 78 34.28 -8.19 -3.09
N LYS A 79 33.13 -8.89 -3.05
CA LYS A 79 31.92 -8.33 -2.43
C LYS A 79 32.05 -8.39 -0.91
N PRO A 80 31.90 -7.27 -0.20
CA PRO A 80 31.86 -7.29 1.27
C PRO A 80 30.66 -8.12 1.73
N ALA A 81 30.88 -8.94 2.75
CA ALA A 81 29.82 -9.72 3.39
C ALA A 81 28.93 -8.76 4.19
N LEU A 82 27.82 -8.33 3.60
CA LEU A 82 26.79 -7.55 4.30
C LEU A 82 25.91 -8.49 5.12
N PRO A 83 25.60 -8.15 6.38
CA PRO A 83 24.59 -8.85 7.17
C PRO A 83 23.25 -8.94 6.43
N ALA A 84 22.53 -10.05 6.63
CA ALA A 84 21.26 -10.30 5.96
C ALA A 84 20.24 -9.16 6.21
N VAL A 85 20.21 -8.64 7.44
CA VAL A 85 19.32 -7.54 7.86
C VAL A 85 19.60 -6.25 7.08
N GLN A 86 20.86 -5.82 7.02
CA GLN A 86 21.24 -4.62 6.25
C GLN A 86 20.93 -4.77 4.76
N ARG A 87 21.08 -5.98 4.21
CA ARG A 87 20.73 -6.28 2.82
C ARG A 87 19.21 -6.23 2.60
N ALA A 88 18.41 -6.69 3.55
CA ALA A 88 16.95 -6.60 3.51
C ALA A 88 16.50 -5.13 3.57
N GLN A 89 17.02 -4.36 4.52
CA GLN A 89 16.77 -2.92 4.65
C GLN A 89 17.08 -2.17 3.34
N ARG A 90 18.27 -2.37 2.76
CA ARG A 90 18.65 -1.75 1.47
C ARG A 90 17.78 -2.17 0.30
N ASN A 91 17.20 -3.37 0.31
CA ASN A 91 16.25 -3.78 -0.73
C ASN A 91 14.87 -3.15 -0.52
N LEU A 92 14.41 -3.08 0.73
CA LEU A 92 13.13 -2.48 1.08
C LEU A 92 13.11 -1.00 0.71
N ILE A 93 14.12 -0.23 1.12
CA ILE A 93 14.28 1.20 0.77
C ILE A 93 14.22 1.41 -0.75
N ARG A 94 14.96 0.60 -1.51
CA ARG A 94 14.93 0.65 -2.99
C ARG A 94 13.57 0.31 -3.58
N LYS A 95 12.82 -0.60 -2.96
CA LYS A 95 11.47 -0.98 -3.39
C LYS A 95 10.43 0.07 -3.05
N LEU A 96 10.63 0.80 -1.95
CA LEU A 96 9.75 1.87 -1.51
C LEU A 96 10.06 3.22 -2.19
N GLY A 97 11.12 3.30 -3.00
CA GLY A 97 11.52 4.52 -3.69
C GLY A 97 12.06 5.61 -2.75
N LEU A 98 12.45 5.24 -1.54
CA LEU A 98 12.97 6.17 -0.54
C LEU A 98 14.41 6.58 -0.93
N PRO A 99 14.72 7.89 -1.01
CA PRO A 99 16.07 8.36 -1.32
C PRO A 99 17.03 7.99 -0.18
N ALA A 100 18.27 7.63 -0.53
CA ALA A 100 19.26 7.16 0.45
C ALA A 100 19.67 8.23 1.47
N ASP A 101 19.46 9.51 1.14
CA ASP A 101 19.84 10.67 1.95
C ASP A 101 18.78 11.04 3.02
N GLU A 102 17.56 10.48 2.93
CA GLU A 102 16.48 10.65 3.92
C GLU A 102 16.44 9.51 4.95
N LEU A 103 17.41 8.60 4.89
CA LEU A 103 17.51 7.48 5.82
C LEU A 103 18.00 7.95 7.18
N ARG A 104 17.13 8.65 7.91
CA ARG A 104 17.26 8.81 9.36
C ARG A 104 17.42 7.42 9.98
N PRO A 105 18.26 7.27 11.03
CA PRO A 105 18.33 6.05 11.82
C PRO A 105 16.91 5.53 12.11
N ILE A 106 16.70 4.22 11.96
CA ILE A 106 15.36 3.64 12.12
C ILE A 106 14.81 3.90 13.54
N GLU A 107 15.71 4.02 14.51
CA GLU A 107 15.43 4.39 15.88
C GLU A 107 14.81 5.79 16.01
N GLU A 108 15.29 6.78 15.24
CA GLU A 108 14.72 8.14 15.23
C GLU A 108 13.31 8.15 14.64
N LEU A 109 13.09 7.40 13.56
CA LEU A 109 11.78 7.28 12.93
C LEU A 109 10.78 6.58 13.84
N LEU A 110 11.21 5.52 14.53
CA LEU A 110 10.39 4.83 15.52
C LEU A 110 10.04 5.75 16.68
N GLN A 111 11.00 6.55 17.16
CA GLN A 111 10.75 7.51 18.23
C GLN A 111 9.75 8.59 17.80
N GLU A 112 9.85 9.11 16.58
CA GLU A 112 8.88 10.07 16.03
C GLU A 112 7.49 9.42 15.90
N PHE A 113 7.41 8.20 15.38
CA PHE A 113 6.15 7.47 15.28
C PHE A 113 5.52 7.24 16.66
N ILE A 114 6.29 6.80 17.65
CA ILE A 114 5.81 6.64 19.02
C ILE A 114 5.36 7.98 19.59
N SER A 115 6.12 9.06 19.34
CA SER A 115 5.78 10.41 19.80
C SER A 115 4.42 10.88 19.29
N MET A 116 4.05 10.49 18.06
CA MET A 116 2.74 10.81 17.47
C MET A 116 1.57 10.22 18.25
N PHE A 117 1.80 9.16 19.04
CA PHE A 117 0.80 8.47 19.86
C PHE A 117 1.10 8.60 21.37
N THR A 118 2.04 9.45 21.80
CA THR A 118 2.38 9.63 23.22
C THR A 118 1.48 10.68 23.87
N GLY A 119 0.19 10.67 23.52
CA GLY A 119 -0.84 11.52 24.12
C GLY A 119 -1.88 10.67 24.84
N PRO A 120 -2.63 11.24 25.79
CA PRO A 120 -3.80 10.56 26.34
C PRO A 120 -4.77 10.25 25.20
N LEU A 121 -5.37 9.05 25.24
CA LEU A 121 -6.37 8.65 24.27
C LEU A 121 -7.55 9.65 24.30
N PRO A 122 -8.09 10.08 23.16
CA PRO A 122 -9.23 11.00 23.13
C PRO A 122 -10.39 10.50 24.00
N GLU A 123 -10.96 11.41 24.81
CA GLU A 123 -12.00 11.10 25.79
C GLU A 123 -13.22 10.40 25.18
N GLN A 124 -13.56 10.71 23.93
CA GLN A 124 -14.69 10.09 23.22
C GLN A 124 -14.45 8.59 22.97
N ILE A 125 -13.20 8.20 22.70
CA ILE A 125 -12.83 6.80 22.50
C ILE A 125 -12.86 6.07 23.84
N VAL A 126 -12.36 6.72 24.90
CA VAL A 126 -12.43 6.18 26.26
C VAL A 126 -13.89 5.97 26.66
N ALA A 127 -14.73 6.99 26.56
CA ALA A 127 -16.15 6.90 26.90
C ALA A 127 -16.90 5.86 26.07
N ALA A 128 -16.64 5.77 24.76
CA ALA A 128 -17.24 4.75 23.92
C ALA A 128 -16.80 3.34 24.32
N MET A 129 -15.51 3.14 24.61
CA MET A 129 -15.00 1.84 25.06
C MET A 129 -15.54 1.48 26.45
N THR A 130 -15.61 2.44 27.37
CA THR A 130 -16.23 2.28 28.69
C THR A 130 -17.69 1.83 28.54
N ALA A 131 -18.48 2.49 27.69
CA ALA A 131 -19.87 2.13 27.46
C ALA A 131 -20.06 0.81 26.68
N ILE A 132 -19.15 0.45 25.76
CA ILE A 132 -19.24 -0.83 25.02
C ILE A 132 -18.96 -2.03 25.93
N PHE A 133 -18.09 -1.83 26.91
CA PHE A 133 -17.69 -2.87 27.86
C PHE A 133 -18.42 -2.75 29.19
N ASP A 134 -19.41 -1.85 29.30
CA ASP A 134 -20.18 -1.56 30.51
C ASP A 134 -19.27 -1.38 31.74
N LEU A 135 -18.11 -0.71 31.56
CA LEU A 135 -17.10 -0.51 32.61
C LEU A 135 -17.48 0.59 33.60
N ASP A 136 -18.54 1.35 33.29
CA ASP A 136 -19.16 2.35 34.15
C ASP A 136 -20.48 1.87 34.78
N ASP A 137 -20.72 0.55 34.78
CA ASP A 137 -21.90 -0.04 35.40
C ASP A 137 -21.76 -0.09 36.94
N GLU A 138 -22.41 0.88 37.60
CA GLU A 138 -22.50 0.99 39.06
C GLU A 138 -23.10 -0.26 39.73
N GLU A 139 -23.96 -1.00 39.03
CA GLU A 139 -24.58 -2.23 39.55
C GLU A 139 -23.56 -3.38 39.53
N ALA A 140 -22.75 -3.48 38.47
CA ALA A 140 -21.66 -4.45 38.40
C ALA A 140 -20.59 -4.20 39.48
N ASP A 141 -20.26 -2.93 39.73
CA ASP A 141 -19.35 -2.54 40.81
C ASP A 141 -19.92 -2.89 42.20
N SER A 142 -21.21 -2.60 42.44
CA SER A 142 -21.88 -2.93 43.69
C SER A 142 -21.92 -4.44 43.95
N VAL A 143 -22.19 -5.24 42.92
CA VAL A 143 -22.17 -6.71 43.02
C VAL A 143 -20.75 -7.20 43.28
N ASN A 144 -19.75 -6.65 42.61
CA ASN A 144 -18.35 -7.01 42.84
C ASN A 144 -17.90 -6.68 44.28
N GLU A 145 -18.26 -5.51 44.81
CA GLU A 145 -17.99 -5.14 46.21
C GLU A 145 -18.67 -6.08 47.20
N ALA A 146 -19.95 -6.41 46.99
CA ALA A 146 -20.68 -7.34 47.84
C ALA A 146 -20.07 -8.76 47.82
N LEU A 147 -19.61 -9.22 46.65
CA LEU A 147 -18.90 -10.49 46.51
C LEU A 147 -17.54 -10.46 47.21
N LEU A 148 -16.82 -9.34 47.14
CA LEU A 148 -15.54 -9.16 47.83
C LEU A 148 -15.73 -9.21 49.35
N GLN A 149 -16.78 -8.55 49.85
CA GLN A 149 -17.12 -8.54 51.27
C GLN A 149 -17.54 -9.94 51.74
N TYR A 150 -18.41 -10.62 51.00
CA TYR A 150 -18.80 -11.99 51.31
C TYR A 150 -17.63 -12.99 51.27
N ALA A 151 -16.72 -12.84 50.31
CA ALA A 151 -15.49 -13.64 50.25
C ALA A 151 -14.54 -13.34 51.41
N GLY A 152 -14.49 -12.10 51.89
CA GLY A 152 -13.73 -11.70 53.08
C GLY A 152 -14.28 -12.33 54.36
N ASP A 153 -15.59 -12.22 54.58
CA ASP A 153 -16.28 -12.81 55.74
C ASP A 153 -16.16 -14.34 55.76
N ALA A 154 -16.32 -14.99 54.60
CA ALA A 154 -16.16 -16.44 54.49
C ALA A 154 -14.72 -16.91 54.80
N VAL A 155 -13.71 -16.08 54.53
CA VAL A 155 -12.31 -16.37 54.88
C VAL A 155 -12.05 -16.15 56.36
N GLU A 156 -12.68 -15.17 56.98
CA GLU A 156 -12.57 -14.89 58.42
C GLU A 156 -13.24 -16.00 59.27
N ASP A 157 -14.39 -16.50 58.84
CA ASP A 157 -15.10 -17.64 59.46
C ASP A 157 -14.24 -18.92 59.44
N LEU A 158 -13.60 -19.23 58.31
CA LEU A 158 -12.71 -20.39 58.18
C LEU A 158 -11.46 -20.25 59.06
N GLN A 159 -10.93 -19.05 59.23
CA GLN A 159 -9.79 -18.80 60.13
C GLN A 159 -10.17 -18.92 61.60
N GLY A 160 -11.36 -18.46 61.98
CA GLY A 160 -11.92 -18.62 63.32
C GLY A 160 -12.14 -20.10 63.69
N GLU A 161 -12.66 -20.90 62.76
CA GLU A 161 -12.86 -22.34 62.97
C GLU A 161 -11.53 -23.12 63.05
N VAL A 162 -10.53 -22.75 62.25
CA VAL A 162 -9.17 -23.33 62.34
C VAL A 162 -8.48 -22.95 63.66
N ALA A 163 -8.65 -21.72 64.14
CA ALA A 163 -8.10 -21.28 65.43
C ALA A 163 -8.81 -21.91 66.63
N ALA A 164 -10.13 -22.13 66.53
CA ALA A 164 -10.92 -22.79 67.58
C ALA A 164 -10.73 -24.32 67.62
N GLY A 165 -10.43 -24.95 66.49
CA GLY A 165 -10.13 -26.39 66.41
C GLY A 165 -8.70 -26.78 66.84
N LEU A 166 -7.82 -25.80 67.06
CA LEU A 166 -6.44 -25.98 67.54
C LEU A 166 -6.26 -25.63 69.03
N ALA A 167 -7.32 -25.24 69.73
CA ALA A 167 -7.36 -24.98 71.17
C ALA A 167 -7.98 -26.15 71.93
#